data_AF-A0A7Y8J5U1-F1
#
_entry.id   AF-A0A7Y8J5U1-F1
#
_cell.length_a   1.000
_cell.length_b   1.000
_cell.length_c   1.000
_cell.angle_alpha   90.00
_cell.angle_beta   90.00
_cell.angle_gamma   90.00
#
_symmetry.space_group_name_H-M   'P 1'
#
loop_
_entity.id
_entity.type
_entity.pdbx_description
1 polymer ?
#
loop_
_entity_poly.entity_id
_entity_poly.type
_entity_poly.pdbx_seq_one_letter_code
_entity_poly.pdbx_strand_id
1 'polypeptide(L)'
;FIKTQFAPPEIHIAIVKLLKYLKNKYIANLEVIDEGGYWETEDKELLIKNISFLNRKMDQVEEIISSIVDDLNQLSKEEAIILLEKTLREKLK
;
A
#
# COMPACT_ATOMS: atom_id res chain seq x y z
N PHE A 1 -2.96 -4.78 11.01
CA PHE A 1 -3.03 -3.70 10.00
C PHE A 1 -4.33 -3.82 9.22
N ILE A 2 -5.07 -2.73 9.01
CA ILE A 2 -6.33 -2.70 8.26
C ILE A 2 -6.08 -1.93 6.96
N LYS A 3 -6.40 -2.54 5.81
CA LYS A 3 -6.17 -1.94 4.48
C LYS A 3 -7.43 -1.24 3.98
N THR A 4 -7.52 0.06 4.26
CA THR A 4 -8.59 0.92 3.72
C THR A 4 -8.28 1.43 2.31
N GLN A 5 -7.05 1.23 1.82
CA GLN A 5 -6.59 1.60 0.47
C GLN A 5 -7.37 0.95 -0.69
N PHE A 6 -8.09 -0.15 -0.43
CA PHE A 6 -8.91 -0.87 -1.42
C PHE A 6 -10.39 -0.48 -1.37
N ALA A 7 -10.78 0.36 -0.42
CA ALA A 7 -12.11 0.93 -0.36
C ALA A 7 -12.13 2.31 -1.07
N PRO A 8 -13.31 2.85 -1.41
CA PRO A 8 -13.42 4.24 -1.83
C PRO A 8 -12.75 5.18 -0.80
N PRO A 9 -12.04 6.25 -1.22
CA PRO A 9 -11.32 7.16 -0.33
C PRO A 9 -12.19 7.74 0.79
N GLU A 10 -13.49 7.91 0.55
CA GLU A 10 -14.47 8.40 1.50
C GLU A 10 -14.57 7.48 2.74
N ILE A 11 -14.40 6.17 2.56
CA ILE A 11 -14.43 5.20 3.66
C ILE A 11 -13.19 5.36 4.54
N HIS A 12 -12.02 5.54 3.94
CA HIS A 12 -10.79 5.84 4.68
C HIS A 12 -10.95 7.11 5.51
N ILE A 13 -11.45 8.19 4.88
CA ILE A 13 -11.69 9.49 5.54
C ILE A 13 -12.67 9.34 6.70
N ALA A 14 -13.77 8.61 6.51
CA ALA A 14 -14.77 8.39 7.55
C ALA A 14 -14.17 7.66 8.77
N ILE A 15 -13.35 6.63 8.53
CA ILE A 15 -12.64 5.91 9.59
C ILE A 15 -11.68 6.83 10.33
N VAL A 16 -10.87 7.62 9.62
CA VAL A 16 -9.94 8.58 10.25
C VAL A 16 -10.69 9.59 11.11
N LYS A 17 -11.79 10.17 10.59
CA LYS A 17 -12.61 11.13 11.36
C LYS A 17 -13.22 10.51 12.61
N LEU A 18 -13.70 9.27 12.52
CA LEU A 18 -14.19 8.52 13.69
C LEU A 18 -13.07 8.31 14.71
N LEU A 19 -11.88 7.88 14.28
CA LEU A 19 -10.74 7.66 15.17
C LEU A 19 -10.26 8.96 15.83
N LYS A 20 -10.25 10.09 15.11
CA LYS A 20 -9.95 11.41 15.68
C LYS A 20 -10.97 11.80 16.76
N TYR A 21 -12.26 11.57 16.50
CA TYR A 21 -13.30 11.80 17.50
C TYR A 21 -13.11 10.95 18.76
N LEU A 22 -12.80 9.66 18.58
CA LEU A 22 -12.54 8.76 19.70
C LEU A 22 -11.30 9.17 20.50
N LYS A 23 -10.23 9.59 19.82
CA LYS A 23 -9.03 10.12 20.48
C LYS A 23 -9.36 11.32 21.35
N ASN A 24 -10.09 12.28 20.79
CA ASN A 24 -10.39 13.54 21.47
C ASN A 24 -11.33 13.36 22.66
N LYS A 25 -12.26 12.39 22.62
CA LYS A 25 -13.32 12.28 23.62
C LYS A 25 -13.14 11.14 24.62
N TYR A 26 -12.48 10.05 24.23
CA TYR A 26 -12.49 8.81 25.01
C TYR A 26 -11.11 8.20 25.23
N ILE A 27 -10.17 8.37 24.28
CA ILE A 27 -8.88 7.65 24.29
C ILE A 27 -7.74 8.64 23.97
N ALA A 28 -7.33 9.45 24.94
CA ALA A 28 -6.32 10.49 24.73
C ALA A 28 -4.99 9.97 24.15
N ASN A 29 -4.57 8.76 24.56
CA ASN A 29 -3.37 8.09 24.09
C ASN A 29 -3.58 7.20 22.86
N LEU A 30 -4.68 7.36 22.10
CA LEU A 30 -4.86 6.65 20.83
C LEU A 30 -3.78 7.08 19.83
N GLU A 31 -2.97 6.14 19.38
CA GLU A 31 -1.99 6.31 18.32
C GLU A 31 -2.50 5.67 17.04
N VAL A 32 -2.45 6.43 15.94
CA VAL A 32 -2.84 5.98 14.61
C VAL A 32 -1.68 6.26 13.68
N ILE A 33 -1.26 5.23 12.96
CA ILE A 33 -0.27 5.34 11.88
C ILE A 33 -1.05 5.18 10.58
N ASP A 34 -1.06 6.25 9.78
CA ASP A 34 -1.77 6.30 8.51
C ASP A 34 -0.79 6.44 7.35
N GLU A 35 -0.60 5.37 6.59
CA GLU A 35 0.23 5.37 5.38
C GLU A 35 -0.34 6.25 4.26
N GLY A 36 -1.66 6.55 4.31
CA GLY A 36 -2.31 7.49 3.40
C GLY A 36 -1.98 8.95 3.71
N GLY A 37 -1.57 9.25 4.93
CA GLY A 37 -1.22 10.60 5.42
C GLY A 37 -2.42 11.52 5.67
N TYR A 38 -3.65 11.02 5.59
CA TYR A 38 -4.86 11.81 5.82
C TYR A 38 -5.06 12.13 7.30
N TRP A 39 -4.61 11.24 8.20
CA TRP A 39 -4.64 11.47 9.64
C TRP A 39 -3.97 12.80 10.03
N GLU A 40 -2.81 13.10 9.48
CA GLU A 40 -2.03 14.30 9.80
C GLU A 40 -2.46 15.51 8.96
N THR A 41 -2.75 15.30 7.68
CA THR A 41 -2.91 16.42 6.72
C THR A 41 -4.35 16.85 6.50
N GLU A 42 -5.32 15.94 6.70
CA GLU A 42 -6.73 16.10 6.29
C GLU A 42 -6.92 16.46 4.81
N ASP A 43 -5.89 16.22 3.97
CA ASP A 43 -5.89 16.52 2.54
C ASP A 43 -6.37 15.30 1.75
N LYS A 44 -7.60 15.41 1.22
CA LYS A 44 -8.23 14.36 0.40
C LYS A 44 -7.46 14.10 -0.90
N GLU A 45 -6.94 15.14 -1.54
CA GLU A 45 -6.26 15.01 -2.83
C GLU A 45 -4.91 14.31 -2.64
N LEU A 46 -4.20 14.64 -1.55
CA LEU A 46 -2.98 13.93 -1.17
C LEU A 46 -3.24 12.45 -0.89
N LEU A 47 -4.31 12.12 -0.14
CA LEU A 47 -4.72 10.74 0.10
C LEU A 47 -4.98 9.97 -1.20
N ILE A 48 -5.76 10.56 -2.12
CA ILE A 48 -6.07 9.95 -3.41
C ILE A 48 -4.80 9.73 -4.23
N LYS A 49 -3.90 10.73 -4.25
CA LYS A 49 -2.61 10.63 -4.94
C LYS A 49 -1.77 9.48 -4.38
N ASN A 50 -1.69 9.36 -3.07
CA ASN A 50 -0.89 8.32 -2.39
C ASN A 50 -1.47 6.91 -2.65
N ILE A 51 -2.78 6.73 -2.48
CA ILE A 51 -3.45 5.45 -2.76
C ILE A 51 -3.27 5.06 -4.23
N SER A 52 -3.48 6.01 -5.15
CA SER A 52 -3.35 5.75 -6.60
C SER A 52 -1.91 5.44 -6.99
N PHE A 53 -0.93 6.08 -6.35
CA PHE A 53 0.48 5.76 -6.54
C PHE A 53 0.80 4.34 -6.07
N LEU A 54 0.37 3.97 -4.86
CA LEU A 54 0.60 2.63 -4.32
C LEU A 54 -0.07 1.54 -5.17
N ASN A 55 -1.33 1.71 -5.53
CA ASN A 55 -2.05 0.73 -6.36
C ASN A 55 -1.34 0.52 -7.70
N ARG A 56 -0.96 1.60 -8.41
CA ARG A 56 -0.19 1.47 -9.66
C ARG A 56 1.15 0.75 -9.47
N LYS A 57 1.84 0.98 -8.35
CA LYS A 57 3.09 0.27 -8.05
C LYS A 57 2.85 -1.21 -7.77
N MET A 58 1.74 -1.56 -7.12
CA MET A 58 1.35 -2.96 -6.92
C MET A 58 1.01 -3.64 -8.25
N ASP A 59 0.24 -2.97 -9.11
CA ASP A 59 -0.11 -3.49 -10.45
C ASP A 59 1.15 -3.73 -11.28
N GLN A 60 2.11 -2.79 -11.28
CA GLN A 60 3.40 -2.96 -11.95
C GLN A 60 4.17 -4.19 -11.45
N VAL A 61 4.21 -4.39 -10.13
CA VAL A 61 4.88 -5.56 -9.54
C VAL A 61 4.16 -6.85 -9.91
N GLU A 62 2.83 -6.86 -9.89
CA GLU A 62 2.02 -8.01 -10.31
C GLU A 62 2.31 -8.39 -11.76
N GLU A 63 2.24 -7.44 -12.69
CA GLU A 63 2.56 -7.65 -14.11
C GLU A 63 3.96 -8.23 -14.31
N ILE A 64 4.96 -7.70 -13.59
CA ILE A 64 6.34 -8.18 -13.66
C ILE A 64 6.42 -9.63 -13.17
N ILE A 65 5.85 -9.94 -12.02
CA ILE A 65 5.90 -11.29 -11.43
C ILE A 65 5.16 -12.28 -12.31
N SER A 66 3.96 -11.94 -12.78
CA SER A 66 3.19 -12.77 -13.70
C SER A 66 3.96 -13.08 -14.98
N SER A 67 4.80 -12.15 -15.46
CA SER A 67 5.64 -12.39 -16.65
C SER A 67 6.77 -13.40 -16.46
N ILE A 68 7.15 -13.72 -15.21
CA ILE A 68 8.25 -14.64 -14.87
C ILE A 68 7.82 -15.81 -13.98
N VAL A 69 6.52 -15.93 -13.65
CA VAL A 69 6.03 -16.88 -12.64
C VAL A 69 6.31 -18.33 -13.01
N ASP A 70 6.22 -18.67 -14.29
CA ASP A 70 6.49 -20.01 -14.80
C ASP A 70 7.99 -20.36 -14.71
N ASP A 71 8.86 -19.38 -14.98
CA ASP A 71 10.31 -19.52 -14.83
C ASP A 71 10.70 -19.70 -13.36
N LEU A 72 10.09 -18.91 -12.46
CA LEU A 72 10.31 -19.02 -11.01
C LEU A 72 9.96 -20.41 -10.47
N ASN A 73 8.88 -21.02 -10.98
CA ASN A 73 8.42 -22.34 -10.52
C ASN A 73 9.36 -23.50 -10.94
N GLN A 74 10.25 -23.27 -11.90
CA GLN A 74 11.20 -24.28 -12.40
C GLN A 74 12.58 -24.20 -11.74
N LEU A 75 12.83 -23.15 -10.95
CA LEU A 75 14.13 -22.85 -10.34
C LEU A 75 14.22 -23.33 -8.89
N SER A 76 15.45 -23.54 -8.41
CA SER A 76 15.70 -23.61 -6.97
C SER A 76 15.35 -22.27 -6.29
N LYS A 77 15.17 -22.28 -4.96
CA LYS A 77 14.84 -21.06 -4.21
C LYS A 77 15.92 -19.98 -4.39
N GLU A 78 17.18 -20.37 -4.39
CA GLU A 78 18.33 -19.49 -4.53
C GLU A 78 18.35 -18.84 -5.92
N GLU A 79 18.11 -19.62 -6.98
CA GLU A 79 18.04 -19.12 -8.35
C GLU A 79 16.81 -18.22 -8.58
N ALA A 80 15.66 -18.58 -8.00
CA ALA A 80 14.43 -17.79 -8.09
C ALA A 80 14.58 -16.41 -7.46
N ILE A 81 15.26 -16.31 -6.30
CA ILE A 81 15.54 -15.00 -5.64
C ILE A 81 16.41 -14.13 -6.54
N ILE A 82 17.47 -14.69 -7.13
CA ILE A 82 18.38 -13.95 -8.02
C ILE A 82 17.63 -13.43 -9.25
N LEU A 83 16.81 -14.27 -9.89
CA LEU A 83 16.01 -13.88 -11.05
C LEU A 83 15.02 -12.78 -10.68
N LEU A 84 14.27 -12.96 -9.59
CA LEU A 84 13.29 -11.99 -9.12
C LEU A 84 13.93 -10.62 -8.84
N GLU A 85 15.04 -10.58 -8.10
CA GLU A 85 15.72 -9.34 -7.78
C GLU A 85 16.22 -8.63 -9.04
N LYS A 86 16.84 -9.37 -9.97
CA LYS A 86 17.31 -8.83 -11.25
C LYS A 86 16.15 -8.23 -12.04
N THR A 87 15.06 -8.98 -12.22
CA THR A 87 13.92 -8.54 -13.03
C THR A 87 13.24 -7.32 -12.42
N LEU A 88 13.03 -7.29 -11.10
CA LEU A 88 12.45 -6.14 -10.41
C LEU A 88 13.33 -4.89 -10.57
N ARG A 89 14.66 -5.01 -10.41
CA ARG A 89 15.60 -3.89 -10.58
C ARG A 89 15.66 -3.35 -12.00
N GLU A 90 15.48 -4.19 -13.01
CA GLU A 90 15.49 -3.80 -14.41
C GLU A 90 14.17 -3.13 -14.82
N LYS A 91 13.03 -3.66 -14.35
CA LYS A 91 11.69 -3.25 -14.81
C LYS A 91 11.01 -2.16 -13.97
N LEU A 92 11.42 -1.92 -12.72
CA LEU A 92 10.82 -0.88 -11.85
C LEU A 92 11.50 0.50 -11.89
N LYS A 93 12.46 0.72 -12.79
CA LYS A 93 13.13 2.02 -12.97
C LYS A 93 12.20 3.12 -13.47
#